data_AF-A0A7V4Q8D7-F1
#
_entry.id   AF-A0A7V4Q8D7-F1
#
_cell.length_a   1.000
_cell.length_b   1.000
_cell.length_c   1.000
_cell.angle_alpha   90.00
_cell.angle_beta   90.00
_cell.angle_gamma   90.00
#
_symmetry.space_group_name_H-M   'P 1'
#
loop_
_entity.id
_entity.type
_entity.pdbx_description
1 polymer ?
#
loop_
_entity_poly.entity_id
_entity_poly.type
_entity_poly.pdbx_seq_one_letter_code
_entity_poly.pdbx_strand_id
1 'polypeptide(L)'
;MKKQIYVVGHRNPDTDSVASAIAYAGLKRALGSERVTAAMAGALNPQTTWLLARLGMEAPLYLADVHPKVRDVIRRTPVTVQATDPLLSALELFHHNSIRMLPVLDELGAPVGVIPLLKIAERSLLTGPDSLRLVTASLASLAACLEAHFLAGTPETGV
;
A
#
# COMPACT_ATOMS: atom_id res chain seq x y z
N MET A 1 -17.74 -0.25 1.11
CA MET A 1 -17.75 -1.16 -0.07
C MET A 1 -18.17 -2.56 0.38
N LYS A 2 -19.23 -3.14 -0.20
CA LYS A 2 -19.63 -4.53 0.09
C LYS A 2 -18.56 -5.49 -0.48
N LYS A 3 -17.91 -6.32 0.35
CA LYS A 3 -16.84 -7.24 -0.06
C LYS A 3 -17.41 -8.39 -0.91
N GLN A 4 -16.71 -8.76 -1.98
CA GLN A 4 -17.01 -9.94 -2.78
C GLN A 4 -16.50 -11.18 -2.05
N ILE A 5 -17.33 -12.23 -1.94
CA ILE A 5 -16.99 -13.50 -1.32
C ILE A 5 -16.92 -14.56 -2.41
N TYR A 6 -15.78 -15.25 -2.47
CA TYR A 6 -15.60 -16.43 -3.32
C TYR A 6 -15.69 -17.69 -2.47
N VAL A 7 -16.50 -18.64 -2.90
CA VAL A 7 -16.56 -19.99 -2.30
C VAL A 7 -15.75 -20.92 -3.18
N VAL A 8 -14.68 -21.47 -2.64
CA VAL A 8 -13.76 -22.34 -3.38
C VAL A 8 -13.71 -23.71 -2.71
N GLY A 9 -13.75 -24.77 -3.52
CA GLY A 9 -13.48 -26.13 -3.07
C GLY A 9 -11.97 -26.44 -3.00
N HIS A 10 -11.58 -27.69 -3.16
CA HIS A 10 -10.17 -28.09 -3.15
C HIS A 10 -9.38 -27.52 -4.35
N ARG A 11 -8.04 -27.44 -4.18
CA ARG A 11 -7.09 -26.92 -5.18
C ARG A 11 -7.15 -27.68 -6.51
N ASN A 12 -7.38 -28.98 -6.46
CA ASN A 12 -7.57 -29.84 -7.62
C ASN A 12 -9.06 -30.21 -7.70
N PRO A 13 -9.89 -29.45 -8.42
CA PRO A 13 -11.34 -29.54 -8.30
C PRO A 13 -11.88 -30.85 -8.87
N ASP A 14 -12.34 -31.71 -7.98
CA ASP A 14 -13.19 -32.86 -8.24
C ASP A 14 -14.68 -32.48 -8.22
N THR A 15 -15.53 -33.42 -8.62
CA THR A 15 -16.96 -33.22 -8.79
C THR A 15 -17.63 -32.73 -7.50
N ASP A 16 -17.28 -33.33 -6.37
CA ASP A 16 -17.76 -33.00 -5.04
C ASP A 16 -17.26 -31.64 -4.55
N SER A 17 -15.99 -31.27 -4.81
CA SER A 17 -15.51 -29.92 -4.51
C SER A 17 -16.25 -28.84 -5.30
N VAL A 18 -16.49 -29.09 -6.59
CA VAL A 18 -17.21 -28.15 -7.46
C VAL A 18 -18.69 -28.04 -7.07
N ALA A 19 -19.35 -29.18 -6.85
CA ALA A 19 -20.74 -29.22 -6.41
C ALA A 19 -20.93 -28.53 -5.05
N SER A 20 -20.02 -28.78 -4.10
CA SER A 20 -20.05 -28.13 -2.79
C SER A 20 -19.87 -26.62 -2.87
N ALA A 21 -18.96 -26.14 -3.73
CA ALA A 21 -18.76 -24.70 -3.93
C ALA A 21 -20.02 -24.02 -4.52
N ILE A 22 -20.66 -24.65 -5.50
CA ILE A 22 -21.91 -24.16 -6.11
C ILE A 22 -23.04 -24.16 -5.09
N ALA A 23 -23.26 -25.28 -4.39
CA ALA A 23 -24.32 -25.43 -3.41
C ALA A 23 -24.17 -24.44 -2.26
N TYR A 24 -22.95 -24.29 -1.72
CA TYR A 24 -22.69 -23.39 -0.60
C TYR A 24 -22.80 -21.91 -1.00
N ALA A 25 -22.34 -21.54 -2.21
CA ALA A 25 -22.58 -20.19 -2.74
C ALA A 25 -24.07 -19.90 -2.95
N GLY A 26 -24.85 -20.89 -3.41
CA GLY A 26 -26.30 -20.80 -3.51
C GLY A 26 -26.97 -20.61 -2.14
N LEU A 27 -26.59 -21.43 -1.15
CA LEU A 27 -27.09 -21.33 0.23
C LEU A 27 -26.80 -19.96 0.83
N LYS A 28 -25.57 -19.45 0.70
CA LYS A 28 -25.21 -18.12 1.23
C LYS A 28 -26.02 -17.00 0.58
N ARG A 29 -26.28 -17.07 -0.72
CA ARG A 29 -27.16 -16.11 -1.42
C ARG A 29 -28.59 -16.18 -0.89
N ALA A 30 -29.13 -17.38 -0.71
CA ALA A 30 -30.46 -17.58 -0.12
C ALA A 30 -30.58 -17.05 1.31
N LEU A 31 -29.50 -17.11 2.09
CA LEU A 31 -29.40 -16.57 3.46
C LEU A 31 -29.13 -15.05 3.51
N GLY A 32 -29.20 -14.33 2.38
CA GLY A 32 -29.07 -12.86 2.34
C GLY A 32 -27.67 -12.32 2.03
N SER A 33 -26.69 -13.18 1.68
CA SER A 33 -25.39 -12.71 1.21
C SER A 33 -25.45 -12.34 -0.28
N GLU A 34 -25.52 -11.06 -0.61
CA GLU A 34 -25.69 -10.59 -2.00
C GLU A 34 -24.50 -10.84 -2.93
N ARG A 35 -23.27 -10.93 -2.39
CA ARG A 35 -22.02 -10.93 -3.18
C ARG A 35 -21.22 -12.23 -3.00
N VAL A 36 -21.84 -13.35 -3.30
CA VAL A 36 -21.22 -14.69 -3.18
C VAL A 36 -21.20 -15.39 -4.52
N THR A 37 -20.01 -15.81 -4.94
CA THR A 37 -19.78 -16.50 -6.20
C THR A 37 -19.02 -17.79 -5.96
N ALA A 38 -19.49 -18.89 -6.56
CA ALA A 38 -18.74 -20.14 -6.58
C ALA A 38 -17.53 -19.99 -7.50
N ALA A 39 -16.39 -20.48 -7.04
CA ALA A 39 -15.14 -20.45 -7.79
C ALA A 39 -14.35 -21.75 -7.59
N MET A 40 -13.37 -21.96 -8.45
CA MET A 40 -12.56 -23.17 -8.52
C MET A 40 -11.08 -22.79 -8.71
N ALA A 41 -10.19 -23.46 -7.99
CA ALA A 41 -8.75 -23.14 -7.96
C ALA A 41 -7.90 -23.98 -8.94
N GLY A 42 -8.53 -24.82 -9.76
CA GLY A 42 -7.87 -25.66 -10.76
C GLY A 42 -8.74 -25.86 -12.00
N ALA A 43 -8.22 -26.55 -13.00
CA ALA A 43 -8.98 -26.92 -14.18
C ALA A 43 -10.00 -28.02 -13.85
N LEU A 44 -11.18 -27.98 -14.47
CA LEU A 44 -12.17 -29.05 -14.31
C LEU A 44 -11.63 -30.35 -14.92
N ASN A 45 -11.91 -31.46 -14.23
CA ASN A 45 -11.71 -32.77 -14.82
C ASN A 45 -12.82 -33.08 -15.86
N PRO A 46 -12.62 -34.06 -16.76
CA PRO A 46 -13.61 -34.41 -17.79
C PRO A 46 -14.97 -34.84 -17.23
N GLN A 47 -14.98 -35.55 -16.10
CA GLN A 47 -16.20 -36.04 -15.46
C GLN A 47 -17.07 -34.88 -14.94
N THR A 48 -16.47 -33.92 -14.23
CA THR A 48 -17.16 -32.73 -13.74
C THR A 48 -17.65 -31.87 -14.88
N THR A 49 -16.83 -31.72 -15.94
CA THR A 49 -17.21 -30.97 -17.15
C THR A 49 -18.44 -31.59 -17.82
N TRP A 50 -18.43 -32.91 -18.01
CA TRP A 50 -19.56 -33.64 -18.56
C TRP A 50 -20.81 -33.50 -17.70
N LEU A 51 -20.68 -33.61 -16.37
CA LEU A 51 -21.80 -33.48 -15.44
C LEU A 51 -22.44 -32.09 -15.49
N LEU A 52 -21.63 -31.02 -15.46
CA LEU A 52 -22.12 -29.65 -15.56
C LEU A 52 -22.87 -29.42 -16.88
N ALA A 53 -22.31 -29.90 -18.00
CA ALA A 53 -22.96 -29.82 -19.31
C ALA A 53 -24.30 -30.60 -19.34
N ARG A 54 -24.31 -31.81 -18.76
CA ARG A 54 -25.52 -32.64 -18.66
C ARG A 54 -26.63 -31.99 -17.83
N LEU A 55 -26.25 -31.21 -16.81
CA LEU A 55 -27.16 -30.47 -15.94
C LEU A 55 -27.51 -29.07 -16.48
N GLY A 56 -26.92 -28.63 -17.59
CA GLY A 56 -27.10 -27.28 -18.13
C GLY A 56 -26.57 -26.18 -17.22
N MET A 57 -25.57 -26.49 -16.38
CA MET A 57 -25.00 -25.57 -15.41
C MET A 57 -23.69 -24.96 -15.93
N GLU A 58 -23.52 -23.67 -15.71
CA GLU A 58 -22.25 -23.00 -15.98
C GLU A 58 -21.16 -23.46 -14.99
N ALA A 59 -19.93 -23.57 -15.50
CA ALA A 59 -18.78 -23.83 -14.66
C ALA A 59 -18.55 -22.66 -13.68
N PRO A 60 -18.15 -22.93 -12.42
CA PRO A 60 -17.77 -21.87 -11.50
C PRO A 60 -16.61 -21.03 -12.03
N LEU A 61 -16.46 -19.82 -11.49
CA LEU A 61 -15.36 -18.93 -11.86
C LEU A 61 -14.01 -19.61 -11.60
N TYR A 62 -13.15 -19.67 -12.61
CA TYR A 62 -11.76 -20.08 -12.39
C TYR A 62 -10.98 -18.97 -11.69
N LEU A 63 -10.52 -19.24 -10.47
CA LEU A 63 -9.75 -18.33 -9.64
C LEU A 63 -8.29 -18.79 -9.59
N ALA A 64 -7.50 -18.28 -10.52
CA ALA A 64 -6.12 -18.70 -10.73
C ALA A 64 -5.20 -18.43 -9.53
N ASP A 65 -5.40 -17.30 -8.85
CA ASP A 65 -4.64 -16.93 -7.66
C ASP A 65 -5.48 -16.09 -6.68
N VAL A 66 -5.13 -16.20 -5.41
CA VAL A 66 -5.64 -15.36 -4.32
C VAL A 66 -4.49 -14.66 -3.59
N HIS A 67 -3.35 -14.51 -4.26
CA HIS A 67 -2.17 -13.92 -3.64
C HIS A 67 -2.46 -12.44 -3.35
N PRO A 68 -2.12 -11.95 -2.14
CA PRO A 68 -2.26 -10.54 -1.82
C PRO A 68 -1.47 -9.70 -2.83
N LYS A 69 -2.11 -8.73 -3.47
CA LYS A 69 -1.42 -7.76 -4.33
C LYS A 69 -0.96 -6.60 -3.47
N VAL A 70 0.07 -5.87 -3.92
CA VAL A 70 0.59 -4.70 -3.19
C VAL A 70 -0.55 -3.72 -2.86
N ARG A 71 -1.47 -3.49 -3.81
CA ARG A 71 -2.67 -2.64 -3.63
C ARG A 71 -3.62 -3.08 -2.50
N ASP A 72 -3.58 -4.35 -2.10
CA ASP A 72 -4.44 -4.90 -1.05
C ASP A 72 -3.85 -4.67 0.34
N VAL A 73 -2.54 -4.41 0.42
CA VAL A 73 -1.78 -4.24 1.67
C VAL A 73 -1.31 -2.79 1.87
N ILE A 74 -1.07 -2.05 0.78
CA ILE A 74 -0.51 -0.70 0.83
C ILE A 74 -1.50 0.31 1.43
N ARG A 75 -0.98 1.22 2.25
CA ARG A 75 -1.74 2.40 2.70
C ARG A 75 -1.88 3.36 1.52
N ARG A 76 -3.11 3.78 1.24
CA ARG A 76 -3.42 4.64 0.07
C ARG A 76 -2.92 6.08 0.19
N THR A 77 -2.67 6.53 1.42
CA THR A 77 -2.18 7.87 1.73
C THR A 77 -0.95 7.75 2.61
N PRO A 78 0.25 7.60 2.02
CA PRO A 78 1.50 7.64 2.79
C PRO A 78 1.72 9.04 3.36
N VAL A 79 2.40 9.12 4.50
CA VAL A 79 2.96 10.38 5.00
C VAL A 79 4.15 10.72 4.10
N THR A 80 4.27 11.98 3.68
CA THR A 80 5.28 12.44 2.72
C THR A 80 5.84 13.79 3.16
N VAL A 81 6.95 14.21 2.57
CA VAL A 81 7.63 15.49 2.82
C VAL A 81 8.02 16.12 1.48
N GLN A 82 8.08 17.44 1.41
CA GLN A 82 8.58 18.15 0.23
C GLN A 82 10.10 18.19 0.23
N ALA A 83 10.72 18.24 -0.96
CA ALA A 83 12.17 18.36 -1.09
C ALA A 83 12.74 19.65 -0.46
N THR A 84 11.90 20.67 -0.32
CA THR A 84 12.23 21.97 0.28
C THR A 84 12.04 22.01 1.80
N ASP A 85 11.39 21.01 2.39
CA ASP A 85 11.09 21.01 3.82
C ASP A 85 12.36 20.80 4.66
N PRO A 86 12.45 21.42 5.84
CA PRO A 86 13.57 21.18 6.74
C PRO A 86 13.66 19.72 7.19
N LEU A 87 14.89 19.25 7.42
CA LEU A 87 15.14 17.90 7.93
C LEU A 87 14.49 17.65 9.31
N LEU A 88 14.31 18.72 10.11
CA LEU A 88 13.60 18.65 11.39
C LEU A 88 12.15 18.19 11.20
N SER A 89 11.44 18.73 10.21
CA SER A 89 10.06 18.33 9.90
C SER A 89 9.99 16.85 9.51
N ALA A 90 10.98 16.34 8.77
CA ALA A 90 11.07 14.91 8.49
C ALA A 90 11.25 14.07 9.77
N LEU A 91 12.10 14.51 10.71
CA LEU A 91 12.30 13.86 12.02
C LEU A 91 11.02 13.82 12.87
N GLU A 92 10.28 14.93 12.91
CA GLU A 92 8.97 14.99 13.57
C GLU A 92 7.97 14.02 12.95
N LEU A 93 7.92 13.95 11.62
CA LEU A 93 7.05 13.02 10.90
C LEU A 93 7.40 11.56 11.20
N PHE A 94 8.69 11.21 11.30
CA PHE A 94 9.12 9.88 11.73
C PHE A 94 8.62 9.55 13.14
N HIS A 95 8.76 10.49 14.08
CA HIS A 95 8.36 10.31 15.48
C HIS A 95 6.84 10.18 15.62
N HIS A 96 6.07 11.16 15.13
CA HIS A 96 4.62 11.22 15.30
C HIS A 96 3.88 10.08 14.59
N ASN A 97 4.37 9.64 13.42
CA ASN A 97 3.68 8.62 12.63
C ASN A 97 4.23 7.20 12.84
N SER A 98 5.25 7.04 13.70
CA SER A 98 5.95 5.76 13.93
C SER A 98 6.37 5.08 12.62
N ILE A 99 6.83 5.88 11.66
CA ILE A 99 7.32 5.42 10.35
C ILE A 99 8.84 5.41 10.34
N ARG A 100 9.44 4.65 9.41
CA ARG A 100 10.91 4.56 9.25
C ARG A 100 11.39 4.94 7.84
N MET A 101 10.44 5.22 6.94
CA MET A 101 10.69 5.60 5.57
C MET A 101 9.71 6.71 5.20
N LEU A 102 10.23 7.78 4.60
CA LEU A 102 9.46 8.95 4.23
C LEU A 102 9.70 9.25 2.74
N PRO A 103 8.70 9.12 1.87
CA PRO A 103 8.79 9.57 0.49
C PRO A 103 8.93 11.08 0.41
N VAL A 104 9.81 11.54 -0.47
CA VAL A 104 10.05 12.95 -0.78
C VAL A 104 9.37 13.27 -2.10
N LEU A 105 8.54 14.30 -2.11
CA LEU A 105 7.86 14.80 -3.29
C LEU A 105 8.47 16.11 -3.77
N ASP A 106 8.31 16.42 -5.05
CA ASP A 106 8.50 17.76 -5.58
C ASP A 106 7.24 18.63 -5.44
N GLU A 107 7.34 19.89 -5.86
CA GLU A 107 6.25 20.87 -5.84
C GLU A 107 5.02 20.42 -6.67
N LEU A 108 5.22 19.55 -7.67
CA LEU A 108 4.15 19.00 -8.51
C LEU A 108 3.53 17.73 -7.91
N GLY A 109 4.03 17.28 -6.75
CA GLY A 109 3.58 16.08 -6.05
C GLY A 109 4.16 14.78 -6.62
N ALA A 110 5.15 14.84 -7.51
CA ALA A 110 5.82 13.67 -8.03
C ALA A 110 6.91 13.17 -7.05
N PRO A 111 7.07 11.84 -6.87
CA PRO A 111 8.06 11.29 -5.97
C PRO A 111 9.47 11.44 -6.55
N VAL A 112 10.32 12.19 -5.86
CA VAL A 112 11.73 12.42 -6.25
C VAL A 112 12.72 11.57 -5.45
N GLY A 113 12.29 11.01 -4.32
CA GLY A 113 13.16 10.16 -3.51
C GLY A 113 12.51 9.60 -2.25
N VAL A 114 13.33 8.99 -1.41
CA VAL A 114 12.92 8.46 -0.10
C VAL A 114 14.02 8.74 0.92
N ILE A 115 13.61 9.06 2.14
CA ILE A 115 14.52 9.23 3.27
C ILE A 115 14.27 8.10 4.27
N PRO A 116 15.25 7.21 4.49
CA PRO A 116 15.24 6.29 5.61
C PRO A 116 15.65 7.02 6.91
N LEU A 117 14.98 6.75 8.03
CA LEU A 117 15.34 7.34 9.33
C LEU A 117 16.82 7.06 9.71
N LEU A 118 17.32 5.85 9.39
CA LEU A 118 18.70 5.47 9.67
C LEU A 118 19.72 6.38 8.95
N LYS A 119 19.41 6.81 7.72
CA LYS A 119 20.31 7.69 6.95
C LYS A 119 20.46 9.07 7.57
N ILE A 120 19.38 9.59 8.17
CA ILE A 120 19.45 10.83 8.94
C ILE A 120 20.34 10.63 10.18
N ALA A 121 20.10 9.56 10.94
CA ALA A 121 20.88 9.27 12.14
C ALA A 121 22.38 9.11 11.83
N GLU A 122 22.74 8.40 10.76
CA GLU A 122 24.13 8.28 10.29
C GLU A 122 24.74 9.66 9.98
N ARG A 123 24.04 10.52 9.23
CA ARG A 123 24.55 11.84 8.85
C ARG A 123 24.59 12.85 9.99
N SER A 124 23.75 12.71 11.01
CA SER A 124 23.71 13.62 12.16
C SER A 124 24.65 13.20 13.29
N LEU A 125 24.88 11.90 13.48
CA LEU A 125 25.67 11.38 14.61
C LEU A 125 27.10 10.99 14.25
N LEU A 126 27.36 10.62 12.99
CA LEU A 126 28.68 10.12 12.54
C LEU A 126 29.49 11.18 11.79
N THR A 127 29.05 12.43 11.79
CA THR A 127 29.72 13.54 11.10
C THR A 127 30.96 14.00 11.89
N GLY A 128 32.13 13.97 11.24
CA GLY A 128 33.40 14.40 11.83
C GLY A 128 33.47 15.92 12.09
N PRO A 129 34.45 16.40 12.88
CA PRO A 129 34.51 17.79 13.37
C PRO A 129 34.52 18.87 12.28
N ASP A 130 34.98 18.56 11.06
CA ASP A 130 35.03 19.51 9.94
C ASP A 130 33.66 19.77 9.29
N SER A 131 32.71 18.85 9.44
CA SER A 131 31.39 18.94 8.82
C SER A 131 30.36 19.74 9.63
N LEU A 132 30.61 19.95 10.92
CA LEU A 132 29.74 20.71 11.84
C LEU A 132 29.89 22.24 11.68
N ARG A 133 30.85 22.70 10.86
CA ARG A 133 31.13 24.13 10.65
C ARG A 133 30.46 24.70 9.40
N LEU A 134 29.83 23.87 8.57
CA LEU A 134 29.13 24.32 7.36
C LEU A 134 27.61 24.22 7.57
N VAL A 135 26.94 25.38 7.66
CA VAL A 135 25.47 25.43 7.62
C VAL A 135 25.05 25.47 6.15
N THR A 136 24.60 24.33 5.62
CA THR A 136 24.04 24.20 4.26
C THR A 136 22.51 24.31 4.29
N ALA A 137 21.98 25.32 4.98
CA ALA A 137 20.55 25.50 5.17
C ALA A 137 20.12 26.89 4.66
N SER A 138 18.94 26.94 4.03
CA SER A 138 18.33 28.22 3.66
C SER A 138 17.91 28.99 4.91
N LEU A 139 17.88 30.32 4.82
CA LEU A 139 17.36 31.17 5.90
C LEU A 139 15.90 30.81 6.25
N ALA A 140 15.10 30.45 5.25
CA ALA A 140 13.72 29.99 5.45
C ALA A 140 13.66 28.71 6.28
N SER A 141 14.51 27.72 5.97
CA SER A 141 14.59 26.47 6.74
C SER A 141 15.05 26.71 8.18
N LEU A 142 16.01 27.63 8.40
CA LEU A 142 16.45 28.01 9.74
C LEU A 142 15.34 28.68 10.54
N ALA A 143 14.62 29.63 9.93
CA ALA A 143 13.49 30.29 10.57
C ALA A 143 12.39 29.30 10.94
N ALA A 144 12.06 28.36 10.03
CA ALA A 144 11.09 27.29 10.30
C ALA A 144 11.53 26.38 11.45
N CYS A 145 12.79 25.94 11.48
CA CYS A 145 13.30 25.08 12.57
C CYS A 145 13.36 25.77 13.94
N LEU A 146 13.59 27.08 13.97
CA LEU A 146 13.73 27.86 15.20
C LEU A 146 12.43 28.54 15.65
N GLU A 147 11.33 28.32 14.93
CA GLU A 147 10.07 29.06 15.11
C GLU A 147 10.28 30.60 15.09
N ALA A 148 11.24 31.06 14.27
CA ALA A 148 11.67 32.45 14.24
C ALA A 148 10.93 33.26 13.16
N HIS A 149 10.92 34.58 13.34
CA HIS A 149 10.38 35.53 12.36
C HIS A 149 11.47 36.45 11.82
N PHE A 150 11.37 36.80 10.54
CA PHE A 150 12.30 37.74 9.91
C PHE A 150 12.01 39.17 10.36
N LEU A 151 13.00 39.82 10.99
CA LEU A 151 12.92 41.23 11.40
C LEU A 151 13.27 42.18 10.23
N ALA A 152 14.10 41.72 9.29
CA ALA A 152 14.47 42.42 8.06
C ALA A 152 14.94 41.41 7.01
N GLY A 153 14.72 41.71 5.72
CA GLY A 153 14.97 40.81 4.58
C GLY A 153 13.80 39.86 4.30
N THR A 154 13.67 39.43 3.04
CA THR A 154 12.73 38.36 2.65
C THR A 154 13.48 37.02 2.63
N PRO A 155 12.79 35.89 2.86
CA PRO A 155 13.40 34.58 2.62
C PRO A 155 13.80 34.51 1.14
N GLU A 156 15.10 34.53 0.85
CA GLU A 156 15.60 34.35 -0.50
C GLU A 156 15.08 33.00 -1.03
N THR A 157 14.35 33.07 -2.15
CA THR A 157 13.79 31.92 -2.86
C THR A 157 14.79 31.53 -3.94
N GLY A 158 15.64 30.55 -3.64
CA GLY A 158 16.62 29.92 -4.56
C GLY A 158 18.07 30.34 -4.29
N VAL A 159 19.09 29.48 -4.34
CA VAL A 159 19.27 28.10 -4.84
C VAL A 159 20.16 27.35 -3.85
#